data_AF-A0A4Y6UVN5-F1
#
_entry.id   AF-A0A4Y6UVN5-F1
#
_cell.length_a   1.000
_cell.length_b   1.000
_cell.length_c   1.000
_cell.angle_alpha   90.00
_cell.angle_beta   90.00
_cell.angle_gamma   90.00
#
_symmetry.space_group_name_H-M   'P 1'
#
loop_
_entity.id
_entity.type
_entity.pdbx_description
1 polymer ?
#
loop_
_entity_poly.entity_id
_entity_poly.type
_entity_poly.pdbx_seq_one_letter_code
_entity_poly.pdbx_strand_id
1 'polypeptide(L)'
;MTDEQKKFIVSYGVDLDHNNMEFLTESLLTPYLDDIFFRKNKKASKEEARAIVQIQTMDLNPRKPSYTYYTNEYYVTVAQLEGFKYGLSKLKGKHVLCDPDVQGHFWSKKGEIEFSFNLYCTLEGSYLLFYQFGEDFLADELILKSIHRFPESKRYLEFSKDVSKEERKRLIENWIEAMTNLT
;
A
#
# COMPACT_ATOMS: atom_id res chain seq x y z
N MET A 1 -3.65 -19.71 -23.66
CA MET A 1 -3.19 -18.66 -22.74
C MET A 1 -3.62 -19.09 -21.36
N THR A 2 -2.69 -19.24 -20.43
CA THR A 2 -3.02 -19.50 -19.03
C THR A 2 -3.33 -18.16 -18.39
N ASP A 3 -4.50 -18.02 -17.75
CA ASP A 3 -4.92 -16.78 -17.10
C ASP A 3 -3.89 -16.33 -16.07
N GLU A 4 -3.11 -15.32 -16.41
CA GLU A 4 -2.21 -14.65 -15.48
C GLU A 4 -3.05 -13.96 -14.41
N GLN A 5 -2.83 -14.30 -13.15
CA GLN A 5 -3.54 -13.66 -12.05
C GLN A 5 -2.79 -12.41 -11.61
N LYS A 6 -3.41 -11.23 -11.75
CA LYS A 6 -2.88 -10.00 -11.15
C LYS A 6 -2.81 -10.17 -9.63
N LYS A 7 -1.68 -9.79 -9.05
CA LYS A 7 -1.41 -9.79 -7.61
C LYS A 7 -0.91 -8.42 -7.23
N PHE A 8 -1.55 -7.80 -6.25
CA PHE A 8 -1.12 -6.51 -5.73
C PHE A 8 -0.72 -6.67 -4.27
N ILE A 9 0.50 -6.26 -3.93
CA ILE A 9 1.04 -6.36 -2.57
C ILE A 9 1.13 -4.95 -1.99
N VAL A 10 0.51 -4.73 -0.84
CA VAL A 10 0.68 -3.51 -0.05
C VAL A 10 1.53 -3.84 1.17
N SER A 11 2.68 -3.19 1.28
CA SER A 11 3.57 -3.26 2.44
C SER A 11 3.44 -1.98 3.26
N TYR A 12 3.06 -2.08 4.54
CA TYR A 12 2.78 -0.90 5.35
C TYR A 12 3.18 -1.07 6.82
N GLY A 13 3.50 0.05 7.46
CA GLY A 13 3.94 0.07 8.86
C GLY A 13 4.78 1.29 9.17
N VAL A 14 5.25 1.44 10.40
CA VAL A 14 6.09 2.58 10.81
C VAL A 14 7.57 2.24 10.63
N ASP A 15 8.34 3.12 9.99
CA ASP A 15 9.78 2.94 9.81
C ASP A 15 10.12 1.63 9.09
N LEU A 16 9.54 1.44 7.91
CA LEU A 16 9.81 0.28 7.06
C LEU A 16 11.29 0.26 6.66
N ASP A 17 11.81 -0.95 6.44
CA ASP A 17 13.18 -1.17 5.98
C ASP A 17 13.24 -1.07 4.45
N HIS A 18 13.13 0.17 3.95
CA HIS A 18 13.05 0.45 2.52
C HIS A 18 14.23 -0.09 1.73
N ASN A 19 15.45 -0.02 2.28
CA ASN A 19 16.65 -0.52 1.61
C ASN A 19 16.58 -2.03 1.39
N ASN A 20 16.13 -2.80 2.38
CA ASN A 20 15.98 -4.24 2.21
C ASN A 20 14.76 -4.60 1.35
N MET A 21 13.67 -3.82 1.37
CA MET A 21 12.55 -4.01 0.45
C MET A 21 12.96 -3.76 -1.00
N GLU A 22 13.73 -2.70 -1.25
CA GLU A 22 14.31 -2.39 -2.55
C GLU A 22 15.24 -3.53 -3.00
N PHE A 23 16.18 -3.94 -2.15
CA PHE A 23 17.07 -5.07 -2.44
C PHE A 23 16.30 -6.36 -2.77
N LEU A 24 15.25 -6.70 -2.03
CA LEU A 24 14.41 -7.87 -2.33
C LEU A 24 13.71 -7.72 -3.68
N THR A 25 13.17 -6.54 -3.98
CA THR A 25 12.49 -6.26 -5.24
C THR A 25 13.48 -6.38 -6.40
N GLU A 26 14.66 -5.78 -6.27
CA GLU A 26 15.72 -5.84 -7.28
C GLU A 26 16.27 -7.24 -7.50
N SER A 27 16.49 -8.00 -6.43
CA SER A 27 17.08 -9.33 -6.53
C SER A 27 16.11 -10.41 -7.00
N LEU A 28 14.82 -10.31 -6.62
CA LEU A 28 13.83 -11.37 -6.85
C LEU A 28 12.80 -11.04 -7.93
N LEU A 29 12.54 -9.76 -8.23
CA LEU A 29 11.47 -9.35 -9.15
C LEU A 29 11.98 -8.59 -10.39
N THR A 30 12.94 -7.68 -10.25
CA THR A 30 13.48 -6.91 -11.40
C THR A 30 13.97 -7.77 -12.56
N PRO A 31 14.54 -8.98 -12.38
CA PRO A 31 14.85 -9.87 -13.50
C PRO A 31 13.64 -10.23 -14.37
N TYR A 32 12.42 -10.06 -13.86
CA TYR A 32 11.13 -10.39 -14.47
C TYR A 32 10.25 -9.16 -14.75
N LEU A 33 10.83 -7.96 -14.69
CA LEU A 33 10.16 -6.71 -14.99
C LEU A 33 9.82 -6.61 -16.49
N ASP A 34 8.57 -6.26 -16.82
CA ASP A 34 8.17 -5.90 -18.19
C ASP A 34 8.28 -4.39 -18.38
N ASP A 35 9.49 -3.92 -18.67
CA ASP A 35 9.72 -2.51 -18.99
C ASP A 35 10.15 -2.37 -20.45
N ILE A 36 9.38 -1.56 -21.19
CA ILE A 36 9.59 -1.22 -22.60
C ILE A 36 10.94 -0.50 -22.79
N PHE A 37 11.45 0.19 -21.76
CA PHE A 37 12.71 0.92 -21.74
C PHE A 37 13.91 0.05 -21.35
N PHE A 38 13.74 -0.99 -20.53
CA PHE A 38 14.82 -1.89 -20.09
C PHE A 38 14.79 -3.24 -20.83
N ARG A 39 15.09 -3.21 -22.13
CA ARG A 39 15.15 -4.37 -23.05
C ARG A 39 16.12 -5.51 -22.68
N LYS A 40 16.75 -5.49 -21.50
CA LYS A 40 17.85 -6.41 -21.12
C LYS A 40 17.50 -7.46 -20.07
N ASN A 41 16.34 -7.41 -19.44
CA ASN A 41 16.02 -8.39 -18.41
C ASN A 41 15.64 -9.73 -19.05
N LYS A 42 16.18 -10.81 -18.47
CA LYS A 42 15.91 -12.19 -18.89
C LYS A 42 14.41 -12.35 -18.87
N LYS A 43 13.78 -12.37 -20.04
CA LYS A 43 12.42 -12.89 -20.17
C LYS A 43 12.45 -14.29 -19.52
N ALA A 44 12.01 -14.42 -18.27
CA ALA A 44 11.09 -15.51 -18.00
C ALA A 44 10.07 -15.33 -19.12
N SER A 45 10.04 -16.26 -20.06
CA SER A 45 9.11 -16.16 -21.17
C SER A 45 7.76 -15.88 -20.53
N LYS A 46 7.05 -14.82 -20.95
CA LYS A 46 5.68 -14.55 -20.48
C LYS A 46 4.83 -15.83 -20.49
N GLU A 47 5.19 -16.80 -21.34
CA GLU A 47 4.70 -18.18 -21.41
C GLU A 47 4.75 -19.01 -20.11
N GLU A 48 5.71 -18.76 -19.20
CA GLU A 48 5.83 -19.44 -17.90
C GLU A 48 5.23 -18.64 -16.75
N ALA A 49 5.01 -17.34 -16.95
CA ALA A 49 4.44 -16.46 -15.94
C ALA A 49 3.02 -16.92 -15.58
N ARG A 50 2.70 -16.84 -14.29
CA ARG A 50 1.38 -17.20 -13.74
C ARG A 50 0.79 -16.07 -12.91
N ALA A 51 1.60 -15.07 -12.56
CA ALA A 51 1.17 -13.88 -11.85
C ALA A 51 1.85 -12.63 -12.41
N ILE A 52 1.09 -11.54 -12.47
CA ILE A 52 1.60 -10.18 -12.66
C ILE A 52 1.58 -9.51 -11.30
N VAL A 53 2.75 -9.15 -10.78
CA VAL A 53 2.89 -8.58 -9.44
C VAL A 53 3.12 -7.08 -9.52
N GLN A 54 2.35 -6.33 -8.74
CA GLN A 54 2.57 -4.92 -8.44
C GLN A 54 2.76 -4.75 -6.94
N ILE A 55 3.56 -3.76 -6.53
CA ILE A 55 3.87 -3.54 -5.12
C ILE A 55 3.74 -2.06 -4.78
N GLN A 56 3.10 -1.79 -3.64
CA GLN A 56 3.04 -0.47 -3.03
C GLN A 56 3.63 -0.54 -1.63
N THR A 57 4.40 0.49 -1.24
CA THR A 57 4.76 0.69 0.16
C THR A 57 4.05 1.91 0.75
N MET A 58 3.65 1.81 2.01
CA MET A 58 3.01 2.88 2.78
C MET A 58 3.73 3.00 4.13
N ASP A 59 4.73 3.86 4.21
CA ASP A 59 5.39 4.15 5.50
C ASP A 59 4.53 5.12 6.31
N LEU A 60 4.14 4.69 7.50
CA LEU A 60 3.29 5.43 8.43
C LEU A 60 4.12 6.39 9.32
N ASN A 61 5.42 6.50 9.05
CA ASN A 61 6.25 7.61 9.52
C ASN A 61 6.24 8.73 8.47
N PRO A 62 5.59 9.87 8.73
CA PRO A 62 5.49 10.95 7.75
C PRO A 62 6.83 11.66 7.48
N ARG A 63 7.88 11.34 8.23
CA ARG A 63 9.24 11.85 8.01
C ARG A 63 10.05 10.98 7.04
N LYS A 64 9.50 9.84 6.61
CA LYS A 64 10.14 8.95 5.63
C LYS A 64 9.37 8.99 4.32
N PRO A 65 10.08 8.98 3.19
CA PRO A 65 9.42 8.79 1.91
C PRO A 65 8.77 7.40 1.87
N SER A 66 7.58 7.32 1.30
CA SER A 66 7.05 6.05 0.83
C SER A 66 7.64 5.76 -0.55
N TYR A 67 8.23 4.58 -0.73
CA TYR A 67 8.71 4.15 -2.05
C TYR A 67 7.59 3.45 -2.80
N THR A 68 7.27 3.96 -3.98
CA THR A 68 6.20 3.40 -4.80
C THR A 68 6.81 2.58 -5.94
N TYR A 69 6.56 1.27 -5.95
CA TYR A 69 6.90 0.38 -7.07
C TYR A 69 5.67 0.07 -7.96
N TYR A 70 4.58 0.80 -7.75
CA TYR A 70 3.25 0.51 -8.28
C TYR A 70 3.20 0.49 -9.82
N THR A 71 4.04 1.28 -10.48
CA THR A 71 4.10 1.35 -11.94
C THR A 71 4.78 0.15 -12.60
N ASN A 72 5.48 -0.66 -11.82
CA ASN A 72 6.24 -1.80 -12.32
C ASN A 72 5.39 -3.06 -12.29
N GLU A 73 5.30 -3.75 -13.42
CA GLU A 73 4.67 -5.06 -13.53
C GLU A 73 5.74 -6.15 -13.63
N TYR A 74 5.75 -7.08 -12.67
CA TYR A 74 6.68 -8.20 -12.63
C TYR A 74 5.96 -9.50 -13.01
N TYR A 75 6.46 -10.18 -14.05
CA TYR A 75 5.85 -11.39 -14.61
C TYR A 75 6.52 -12.63 -14.02
N VAL A 76 5.90 -13.20 -13.00
CA VAL A 76 6.53 -14.24 -12.17
C VAL A 76 5.73 -15.55 -12.16
N THR A 77 6.45 -16.64 -11.88
CA THR A 77 5.88 -17.94 -11.51
C THR A 77 5.34 -17.89 -10.07
N VAL A 78 4.51 -18.87 -9.71
CA VAL A 78 4.02 -19.03 -8.33
C VAL A 78 5.16 -19.19 -7.33
N ALA A 79 6.19 -19.97 -7.68
CA ALA A 79 7.33 -20.20 -6.79
C ALA A 79 8.14 -18.93 -6.52
N GLN A 80 8.33 -18.08 -7.53
CA GLN A 80 9.01 -16.79 -7.39
C GLN A 80 8.19 -15.82 -6.52
N LEU A 81 6.87 -15.77 -6.72
CA LEU A 81 5.97 -14.97 -5.88
C LEU A 81 6.02 -15.42 -4.41
N GLU A 82 5.95 -16.72 -4.13
CA GLU A 82 6.04 -17.22 -2.76
C GLU A 82 7.42 -16.97 -2.14
N GLY A 83 8.50 -17.10 -2.91
CA GLY A 83 9.84 -16.73 -2.46
C GLY A 83 9.96 -15.24 -2.10
N PHE A 84 9.39 -14.37 -2.92
CA PHE A 84 9.33 -12.93 -2.66
C PHE A 84 8.50 -12.60 -1.41
N LYS A 85 7.29 -13.17 -1.29
CA LYS A 85 6.43 -13.01 -0.10
C LYS A 85 7.11 -13.52 1.17
N TYR A 86 7.83 -14.64 1.08
CA TYR A 86 8.61 -15.16 2.19
C TYR A 86 9.71 -14.18 2.62
N GLY A 87 10.44 -13.60 1.66
CA GLY A 87 11.42 -12.53 1.92
C GLY A 87 10.79 -11.33 2.62
N LEU A 88 9.67 -10.81 2.09
CA LEU A 88 8.92 -9.72 2.72
C LEU A 88 8.48 -10.06 4.14
N SER A 89 8.03 -11.29 4.40
CA SER A 89 7.59 -11.71 5.75
C SER A 89 8.67 -11.65 6.83
N LYS A 90 9.94 -11.52 6.45
CA LYS A 90 11.08 -11.34 7.37
C LYS A 90 11.39 -9.88 7.66
N LEU A 91 10.83 -8.96 6.88
CA LEU A 91 11.01 -7.53 7.07
C LEU A 91 9.97 -6.96 8.04
N LYS A 92 10.27 -5.78 8.57
CA LYS A 92 9.35 -5.05 9.45
C LYS A 92 8.14 -4.56 8.64
N GLY A 93 6.96 -4.66 9.26
CA GLY A 93 5.71 -4.15 8.72
C GLY A 93 4.69 -5.25 8.50
N LYS A 94 3.59 -4.89 7.85
CA LYS A 94 2.57 -5.81 7.35
C LYS A 94 2.68 -5.85 5.83
N HIS A 95 2.59 -7.06 5.27
CA HIS A 95 2.69 -7.31 3.84
C HIS A 95 1.48 -8.12 3.42
N VAL A 96 0.52 -7.47 2.78
CA VAL A 96 -0.79 -8.08 2.48
C VAL A 96 -1.04 -8.10 0.99
N LEU A 97 -1.77 -9.13 0.56
CA LEU A 97 -2.31 -9.18 -0.79
C LEU A 97 -3.61 -8.38 -0.84
N CYS A 98 -3.70 -7.53 -1.84
CA CYS A 98 -4.85 -6.70 -2.13
C CYS A 98 -5.46 -7.08 -3.48
N ASP A 99 -6.73 -6.75 -3.63
CA ASP A 99 -7.44 -6.79 -4.88
C ASP A 99 -6.85 -5.71 -5.82
N PRO A 100 -6.24 -6.10 -6.96
CA PRO A 100 -5.61 -5.17 -7.88
C PRO A 100 -6.62 -4.20 -8.52
N ASP A 101 -7.91 -4.53 -8.55
CA ASP A 101 -8.95 -3.69 -9.15
C ASP A 101 -9.60 -2.73 -8.13
N VAL A 102 -9.24 -2.85 -6.85
CA VAL A 102 -9.77 -2.01 -5.77
C VAL A 102 -8.66 -1.19 -5.12
N GLN A 103 -8.23 -0.19 -5.88
CA GLN A 103 -7.24 0.82 -5.51
C GLN A 103 -7.82 2.19 -5.82
N GLY A 104 -7.69 3.15 -4.92
CA GLY A 104 -8.19 4.48 -5.20
C GLY A 104 -7.92 5.50 -4.12
N HIS A 105 -8.58 6.64 -4.26
CA HIS A 105 -8.52 7.74 -3.33
C HIS A 105 -9.86 7.93 -2.66
N PHE A 106 -9.84 8.18 -1.36
CA PHE A 106 -10.99 8.59 -0.59
C PHE A 106 -10.70 9.95 0.03
N TRP A 107 -11.69 10.83 0.04
CA TRP A 107 -11.58 12.13 0.70
C TRP A 107 -12.75 12.33 1.67
N SER A 108 -12.49 13.05 2.75
CA SER A 108 -13.48 13.46 3.75
C SER A 108 -13.22 14.89 4.19
N LYS A 109 -14.20 15.55 4.81
CA LYS A 109 -14.07 16.94 5.27
C LYS A 109 -14.39 17.08 6.75
N LYS A 110 -13.62 17.91 7.45
CA LYS A 110 -13.93 18.44 8.79
C LYS A 110 -13.94 19.96 8.70
N GLY A 111 -15.13 20.56 8.68
CA GLY A 111 -15.29 21.96 8.29
C GLY A 111 -14.88 22.15 6.82
N GLU A 112 -14.02 23.13 6.56
CA GLU A 112 -13.49 23.42 5.21
C GLU A 112 -12.20 22.64 4.87
N ILE A 113 -11.65 21.88 5.83
CA ILE A 113 -10.39 21.14 5.65
C ILE A 113 -10.67 19.78 5.01
N GLU A 114 -9.98 19.47 3.91
CA GLU A 114 -10.11 18.19 3.19
C GLU A 114 -9.01 17.20 3.62
N PHE A 115 -9.40 15.97 3.96
CA PHE A 115 -8.50 14.89 4.35
C PHE A 115 -8.53 13.81 3.28
N SER A 116 -7.38 13.55 2.67
CA SER A 116 -7.23 12.57 1.60
C SER A 116 -6.60 11.28 2.09
N PHE A 117 -7.03 10.16 1.51
CA PHE A 117 -6.59 8.81 1.87
C PHE A 117 -6.35 7.96 0.63
N ASN A 118 -5.24 7.22 0.62
CA ASN A 118 -5.08 6.06 -0.25
C ASN A 118 -5.93 4.91 0.28
N LEU A 119 -6.71 4.27 -0.59
CA LEU A 119 -7.60 3.18 -0.27
C LEU A 119 -7.20 1.91 -1.01
N TYR A 120 -7.13 0.80 -0.28
CA TYR A 120 -6.89 -0.54 -0.81
C TYR A 120 -7.88 -1.53 -0.21
N CYS A 121 -8.20 -2.60 -0.93
CA CYS A 121 -8.98 -3.73 -0.40
C CYS A 121 -8.11 -4.97 -0.32
N THR A 122 -7.96 -5.53 0.87
CA THR A 122 -7.30 -6.83 1.09
C THR A 122 -8.12 -7.96 0.45
N LEU A 123 -7.46 -9.05 0.07
CA LEU A 123 -8.15 -10.25 -0.45
C LEU A 123 -9.06 -10.89 0.63
N GLU A 124 -8.75 -10.68 1.90
CA GLU A 124 -9.55 -11.11 3.06
C GLU A 124 -10.82 -10.27 3.27
N GLY A 125 -11.00 -9.18 2.51
CA GLY A 125 -12.22 -8.38 2.52
C GLY A 125 -12.25 -7.22 3.52
N SER A 126 -11.10 -6.71 3.92
CA SER A 126 -10.96 -5.43 4.64
C SER A 126 -10.50 -4.31 3.72
N TYR A 127 -11.08 -3.12 3.87
CA TYR A 127 -10.48 -1.88 3.37
C TYR A 127 -9.37 -1.40 4.28
N LEU A 128 -8.27 -0.94 3.68
CA LEU A 128 -7.16 -0.25 4.32
C LEU A 128 -7.13 1.19 3.80
N LEU A 129 -7.17 2.16 4.70
CA LEU A 129 -7.04 3.58 4.39
C LEU A 129 -5.81 4.17 5.06
N PHE A 130 -4.97 4.80 4.25
CA PHE A 130 -3.75 5.49 4.67
C PHE A 130 -3.85 6.96 4.34
N TYR A 131 -3.59 7.85 5.31
CA TYR A 131 -3.62 9.29 5.05
C TYR A 131 -2.59 9.67 3.97
N GLN A 132 -3.01 10.49 3.01
CA GLN A 132 -2.21 10.95 1.88
C GLN A 132 -1.79 12.41 2.12
N PHE A 133 -0.48 12.60 2.36
CA PHE A 133 0.11 13.93 2.48
C PHE A 133 0.24 14.62 1.13
N GLY A 134 0.17 15.95 1.12
CA GLY A 134 0.40 16.79 -0.05
C GLY A 134 -0.87 17.30 -0.75
N GLU A 135 -2.06 16.89 -0.29
CA GLU A 135 -3.34 17.28 -0.91
C GLU A 135 -3.95 18.56 -0.26
N ASP A 136 -3.85 18.70 1.07
CA ASP A 136 -4.29 19.90 1.81
C ASP A 136 -3.29 20.22 2.93
N PHE A 137 -2.72 21.43 2.88
CA PHE A 137 -1.67 21.87 3.83
C PHE A 137 -2.15 21.91 5.28
N LEU A 138 -3.40 22.32 5.53
CA LEU A 138 -3.94 22.42 6.89
C LEU A 138 -4.22 21.03 7.47
N ALA A 139 -4.73 20.12 6.64
CA ALA A 139 -4.91 18.73 7.03
C ALA A 139 -3.55 18.10 7.38
N ASP A 140 -2.55 18.28 6.52
CA ASP A 140 -1.20 17.76 6.73
C ASP A 140 -0.61 18.26 8.04
N GLU A 141 -0.72 19.56 8.33
CA GLU A 141 -0.21 20.14 9.56
C GLU A 141 -0.86 19.51 10.80
N LEU A 142 -2.19 19.31 10.78
CA LEU A 142 -2.91 18.68 11.89
C LEU A 142 -2.48 17.22 12.09
N ILE A 143 -2.39 16.44 11.01
CA ILE A 143 -1.99 15.04 11.09
C ILE A 143 -0.52 14.90 11.54
N LEU A 144 0.40 15.71 11.01
CA LEU A 144 1.82 15.68 11.39
C LEU A 144 2.03 15.92 12.90
N LYS A 145 1.24 16.84 13.48
CA LYS A 145 1.30 17.18 14.92
C LYS A 145 0.89 16.04 15.84
N SER A 146 0.07 15.09 15.36
CA SER A 146 -0.57 14.10 16.23
C SER A 146 -0.24 12.65 15.89
N ILE A 147 -0.05 12.31 14.61
CA ILE A 147 0.02 10.91 14.14
C ILE A 147 1.10 10.09 14.86
N HIS A 148 2.23 10.73 15.20
CA HIS A 148 3.33 10.11 15.91
C HIS A 148 2.99 9.72 17.37
N ARG A 149 1.97 10.34 17.97
CA ARG A 149 1.49 10.05 19.33
C ARG A 149 0.59 8.81 19.37
N PHE A 150 0.09 8.37 18.22
CA PHE A 150 -0.75 7.18 18.14
C PHE A 150 0.10 5.91 17.97
N PRO A 151 -0.32 4.79 18.57
CA PRO A 151 0.27 3.49 18.27
C PRO A 151 0.11 3.19 16.79
N GLU A 152 1.06 2.44 16.22
CA GLU A 152 1.10 2.09 14.79
C GLU A 152 -0.23 1.53 14.27
N SER A 153 -0.90 0.68 15.06
CA SER A 153 -2.19 0.09 14.70
C SER A 153 -3.35 1.09 14.56
N LYS A 154 -3.15 2.36 14.96
CA LYS A 154 -4.12 3.44 14.83
C LYS A 154 -3.72 4.48 13.78
N ARG A 155 -2.54 4.37 13.16
CA ARG A 155 -2.05 5.33 12.14
C ARG A 155 -2.62 5.09 10.74
N TYR A 156 -3.42 4.05 10.58
CA TYR A 156 -4.22 3.74 9.41
C TYR A 156 -5.61 3.29 9.88
N LEU A 157 -6.54 3.22 8.95
CA LEU A 157 -7.89 2.71 9.16
C LEU A 157 -8.00 1.34 8.49
N GLU A 158 -8.55 0.38 9.23
CA GLU A 158 -8.90 -0.94 8.72
C GLU A 158 -10.34 -1.26 9.11
N PHE A 159 -11.18 -1.63 8.14
CA PHE A 159 -12.56 -2.03 8.38
C PHE A 159 -13.06 -2.97 7.29
N SER A 160 -14.04 -3.82 7.62
CA SER A 160 -14.63 -4.77 6.66
C SER A 160 -15.21 -4.04 5.44
N LYS A 161 -15.08 -4.64 4.25
CA LYS A 161 -15.68 -4.12 3.02
C LYS A 161 -17.20 -4.14 3.01
N ASP A 162 -17.79 -4.96 3.88
CA ASP A 162 -19.23 -5.20 3.97
C ASP A 162 -19.94 -4.17 4.85
N VAL A 163 -19.20 -3.24 5.48
CA VAL A 163 -19.82 -2.12 6.22
C VAL A 163 -20.57 -1.19 5.27
N SER A 164 -21.66 -0.59 5.75
CA SER A 164 -22.45 0.36 4.97
C SER A 164 -21.64 1.61 4.62
N LYS A 165 -22.12 2.40 3.65
CA LYS A 165 -21.47 3.67 3.27
C LYS A 165 -21.48 4.67 4.42
N GLU A 166 -22.57 4.69 5.20
CA GLU A 166 -22.75 5.55 6.37
C GLU A 166 -21.77 5.16 7.47
N GLU A 167 -21.64 3.86 7.75
CA GLU A 167 -20.68 3.37 8.74
C GLU A 167 -19.24 3.64 8.33
N ARG A 168 -18.91 3.45 7.05
CA ARG A 168 -17.61 3.82 6.49
C ARG A 168 -17.29 5.29 6.74
N LYS A 169 -18.22 6.18 6.40
CA LYS A 169 -18.07 7.62 6.62
C LYS A 169 -17.82 7.93 8.10
N ARG A 170 -18.63 7.34 8.99
CA ARG A 170 -18.50 7.51 10.45
C ARG A 170 -17.14 7.06 10.98
N LEU A 171 -16.62 5.91 10.52
CA LEU A 171 -15.31 5.40 10.93
C LEU A 171 -14.18 6.36 10.53
N ILE A 172 -14.25 6.91 9.32
CA ILE A 172 -13.25 7.84 8.79
C ILE A 172 -13.32 9.18 9.54
N GLU A 173 -14.52 9.73 9.74
CA GLU A 173 -14.73 10.95 10.52
C GLU A 173 -14.23 10.80 11.95
N ASN A 174 -14.52 9.67 12.62
CA ASN A 174 -14.02 9.39 13.96
C ASN A 174 -12.49 9.33 14.02
N TRP A 175 -11.86 8.77 12.99
CA TRP A 175 -10.40 8.73 12.92
C TRP A 175 -9.81 10.13 12.72
N ILE A 176 -10.39 10.94 11.82
CA ILE A 176 -9.99 12.34 11.62
C ILE A 176 -10.16 13.12 12.93
N GLU A 177 -11.28 12.95 13.61
CA GLU A 177 -11.55 13.56 14.90
C GLU A 177 -10.48 13.18 15.93
N ALA A 178 -10.18 11.89 16.06
CA ALA A 178 -9.15 11.41 16.97
C ALA A 178 -7.76 12.00 16.64
N MET A 179 -7.39 12.03 15.36
CA MET A 179 -6.11 12.58 14.92
C MET A 179 -6.01 14.10 15.10
N THR A 180 -7.12 14.83 15.00
CA THR A 180 -7.07 16.30 14.99
C THR A 180 -7.37 16.93 16.36
N ASN A 181 -7.97 16.20 17.30
CA ASN A 181 -8.38 16.72 18.61
C ASN A 181 -7.30 16.71 19.71
N LEU A 182 -6.07 16.26 19.42
CA LEU A 182 -4.95 16.32 20.38
C LEU A 182 -4.23 17.68 20.41
N THR A 183 -4.91 18.75 19.98
CA THR A 183 -4.46 20.15 20.08
C THR A 183 -4.49 20.66 21.52
#